data_AF-A0A1H4JY62-F1
#
_entry.id   AF-A0A1H4JY62-F1
#
_cell.length_a   1.000
_cell.length_b   1.000
_cell.length_c   1.000
_cell.angle_alpha   90.00
_cell.angle_beta   90.00
_cell.angle_gamma   90.00
#
_symmetry.space_group_name_H-M   'P 1'
#
loop_
_entity.id
_entity.type
_entity.pdbx_description
1 polymer ?
#
loop_
_entity_poly.entity_id
_entity_poly.type
_entity_poly.pdbx_seq_one_letter_code
_entity_poly.pdbx_strand_id
1 'polypeptide(L)'
;MRQIIALGGGGFSMEPVNPLLDTYILKQSNNHNPNICFIPTASGDSENYISRFYSFFQNQNCKPSHLSLFKPPTRDLEDFILNKDIIYVGGGNTKNLLALWKDWSLNFILEKAWNQGIVLAGISAGSICWFDEGITDSFGNGLEPLKCLGFLKGSNCPHYDNELERRPAYHKFIRTGEIQAGLAADDGVAIHFIDQEISKIVSSRPKAKAYRVNMNDTVNEQEMDTYFLGS
;
A
#
# COMPACT_ATOMS: atom_id res chain seq x y z
N MET A 1 -16.79 5.23 6.27
CA MET A 1 -16.31 5.47 4.89
C MET A 1 -15.22 4.46 4.61
N ARG A 2 -15.21 3.83 3.44
CA ARG A 2 -14.22 2.83 3.08
C ARG A 2 -12.97 3.54 2.58
N GLN A 3 -11.82 3.35 3.22
CA GLN A 3 -10.60 4.12 2.93
C GLN A 3 -9.43 3.20 2.58
N ILE A 4 -8.73 3.52 1.47
CA ILE A 4 -7.46 2.87 1.10
C ILE A 4 -6.41 3.94 0.86
N ILE A 5 -5.21 3.76 1.41
CA ILE A 5 -4.05 4.64 1.21
C ILE A 5 -2.94 3.81 0.59
N ALA A 6 -2.64 4.07 -0.68
CA ALA A 6 -1.66 3.35 -1.49
C ALA A 6 -0.37 4.18 -1.58
N LEU A 7 0.75 3.67 -1.03
CA LEU A 7 2.03 4.38 -0.93
C LEU A 7 3.03 3.87 -1.97
N GLY A 8 3.58 4.80 -2.75
CA GLY A 8 4.68 4.51 -3.68
C GLY A 8 5.96 4.07 -2.96
N GLY A 9 6.20 4.65 -1.79
CA GLY A 9 7.28 4.34 -0.86
C GLY A 9 7.19 5.26 0.36
N GLY A 10 8.23 5.30 1.19
CA GLY A 10 8.30 6.20 2.33
C GLY A 10 7.81 5.60 3.67
N GLY A 11 7.20 6.47 4.48
CA GLY A 11 6.71 6.15 5.83
C GLY A 11 7.80 5.63 6.77
N PHE A 12 7.43 4.98 7.87
CA PHE A 12 8.37 4.47 8.87
C PHE A 12 9.42 3.50 8.28
N SER A 13 9.09 2.87 7.15
CA SER A 13 9.88 1.83 6.49
C SER A 13 11.04 2.35 5.64
N MET A 14 10.97 3.58 5.14
CA MET A 14 12.03 4.18 4.30
C MET A 14 12.48 5.54 4.83
N GLU A 15 11.63 6.23 5.60
CA GLU A 15 11.89 7.56 6.13
C GLU A 15 11.63 7.62 7.65
N PRO A 16 12.39 6.88 8.48
CA PRO A 16 12.11 6.75 9.92
C PRO A 16 12.18 8.07 10.70
N VAL A 17 12.78 9.12 10.12
CA VAL A 17 12.88 10.47 10.68
C VAL A 17 11.90 11.47 10.06
N ASN A 18 11.09 11.05 9.08
CA ASN A 18 10.08 11.88 8.41
C ASN A 18 8.68 11.26 8.62
N PRO A 19 7.97 11.65 9.69
CA PRO A 19 6.73 10.98 10.10
C PRO A 19 5.50 11.42 9.28
N LEU A 20 5.68 12.20 8.22
CA LEU A 20 4.56 12.91 7.56
C LEU A 20 3.49 11.95 7.01
N LEU A 21 3.88 10.90 6.28
CA LEU A 21 2.92 9.92 5.74
C LEU A 21 2.27 9.09 6.85
N ASP A 22 3.03 8.62 7.83
CA ASP A 22 2.49 7.81 8.92
C ASP A 22 1.52 8.63 9.79
N THR A 23 1.85 9.90 10.04
CA THR A 23 0.97 10.84 10.73
C THR A 23 -0.30 11.10 9.94
N TYR A 24 -0.19 11.21 8.61
CA TYR A 24 -1.36 11.34 7.74
C TYR A 24 -2.27 10.12 7.88
N ILE A 25 -1.73 8.90 7.84
CA ILE A 25 -2.49 7.65 8.00
C ILE A 25 -3.21 7.61 9.34
N LEU A 26 -2.51 7.90 10.45
CA LEU A 26 -3.13 7.92 11.79
C LEU A 26 -4.32 8.89 11.87
N LYS A 27 -4.20 10.06 11.23
CA LYS A 27 -5.26 11.08 11.18
C LYS A 27 -6.50 10.68 10.36
N GLN A 28 -6.46 9.59 9.59
CA GLN A 28 -7.63 9.11 8.84
C GLN A 28 -8.56 8.22 9.66
N SER A 29 -8.13 7.82 10.87
CA SER A 29 -9.02 7.14 11.82
C SER A 29 -9.96 8.14 12.51
N ASN A 30 -11.17 7.69 12.82
CA ASN A 30 -12.11 8.43 13.67
C ASN A 30 -11.76 8.36 15.16
N ASN A 31 -10.81 7.50 15.54
CA ASN A 31 -10.36 7.33 16.91
C ASN A 31 -9.12 8.20 17.17
N HIS A 32 -9.14 8.99 18.24
CA HIS A 32 -8.00 9.83 18.64
C HIS A 32 -6.75 9.03 19.04
N ASN A 33 -6.91 7.75 19.45
CA ASN A 33 -5.81 6.84 19.77
C ASN A 33 -6.05 5.49 19.09
N PRO A 34 -5.82 5.41 17.76
CA PRO A 34 -6.27 4.29 16.95
C PRO A 34 -5.47 3.01 17.21
N ASN A 35 -6.15 1.87 17.15
CA ASN A 35 -5.55 0.55 17.07
C ASN A 35 -5.00 0.34 15.64
N ILE A 36 -3.69 0.43 15.47
CA ILE A 36 -3.01 0.18 14.20
C ILE A 36 -2.39 -1.21 14.19
N CYS A 37 -2.61 -1.97 13.12
CA CYS A 37 -2.05 -3.30 12.94
C CYS A 37 -1.18 -3.38 11.69
N PHE A 38 0.08 -3.77 11.87
CA PHE A 38 0.99 -4.06 10.78
C PHE A 38 0.80 -5.48 10.24
N ILE A 39 0.80 -5.65 8.93
CA ILE A 39 0.81 -6.95 8.26
C ILE A 39 2.11 -7.05 7.44
N PRO A 40 3.15 -7.72 7.97
CA PRO A 40 4.47 -7.83 7.35
C PRO A 40 4.59 -8.96 6.32
N THR A 41 3.48 -9.59 5.90
CA THR A 41 3.48 -10.84 5.12
C THR A 41 4.34 -10.79 3.87
N ALA A 42 4.35 -9.68 3.13
CA ALA A 42 5.17 -9.54 1.92
C ALA A 42 6.67 -9.72 2.19
N SER A 43 7.14 -9.37 3.39
CA SER A 43 8.53 -9.53 3.81
C SER A 43 8.84 -10.90 4.43
N GLY A 44 7.90 -11.85 4.40
CA GLY A 44 8.02 -13.12 5.12
C GLY A 44 8.01 -12.93 6.64
N ASP A 45 7.22 -11.98 7.14
CA ASP A 45 7.14 -11.61 8.55
C ASP A 45 8.51 -11.26 9.16
N SER A 46 9.29 -10.44 8.44
CA SER A 46 10.63 -10.02 8.86
C SER A 46 10.61 -9.36 10.25
N GLU A 47 11.33 -9.97 11.19
CA GLU A 47 11.44 -9.48 12.57
C GLU A 47 12.06 -8.07 12.64
N ASN A 48 13.00 -7.75 11.75
CA ASN A 48 13.57 -6.41 11.66
C ASN A 48 12.51 -5.39 11.22
N TYR A 49 11.68 -5.74 10.24
CA TYR A 49 10.63 -4.84 9.74
C TYR A 49 9.56 -4.61 10.81
N ILE A 50 9.15 -5.68 11.51
CA ILE A 50 8.25 -5.60 12.67
C ILE A 50 8.85 -4.70 13.76
N SER A 51 10.13 -4.88 14.09
CA SER A 51 10.82 -4.05 15.10
C SER A 51 10.85 -2.57 14.72
N ARG A 52 11.10 -2.25 13.44
CA ARG A 52 11.04 -0.87 12.93
C ARG A 52 9.64 -0.27 13.04
N PHE A 53 8.60 -1.05 12.74
CA PHE A 53 7.20 -0.63 12.92
C PHE A 53 6.94 -0.23 14.38
N TYR A 54 7.29 -1.10 15.33
CA TYR A 54 7.11 -0.79 16.76
C TYR A 54 7.96 0.39 17.22
N SER A 55 9.23 0.46 16.80
CA SER A 55 10.14 1.55 17.15
C SER A 55 9.57 2.92 16.76
N PHE A 56 8.84 2.99 15.65
CA PHE A 56 8.18 4.21 15.22
C PHE A 56 6.83 4.41 15.94
N PHE A 57 5.89 3.46 15.82
CA PHE A 57 4.50 3.66 16.24
C PHE A 57 4.28 3.61 17.76
N GLN A 58 5.18 3.00 18.55
CA GLN A 58 5.11 3.10 20.02
C GLN A 58 5.33 4.54 20.53
N ASN A 59 6.00 5.37 19.74
CA ASN A 59 6.24 6.78 20.04
C ASN A 59 5.16 7.70 19.45
N GLN A 60 4.13 7.14 18.79
CA GLN A 60 3.00 7.88 18.24
C GLN A 60 1.77 7.70 19.13
N ASN A 61 0.79 8.59 18.99
CA ASN A 61 -0.50 8.48 19.70
C ASN A 61 -1.40 7.41 19.08
N CYS A 62 -1.02 6.14 19.22
CA CYS A 62 -1.74 4.98 18.70
C CYS A 62 -1.42 3.72 19.53
N LYS A 63 -2.12 2.62 19.26
CA LYS A 63 -1.86 1.29 19.85
C LYS A 63 -1.35 0.33 18.78
N PRO A 64 -0.03 0.15 18.64
CA PRO A 64 0.53 -0.70 17.60
C PRO A 64 0.38 -2.20 17.93
N SER A 65 0.04 -2.96 16.91
CA SER A 65 0.00 -4.42 16.91
C SER A 65 0.51 -4.93 15.56
N HIS A 66 0.74 -6.24 15.43
CA HIS A 66 1.01 -6.84 14.13
C HIS A 66 0.30 -8.20 14.00
N LEU A 67 -0.02 -8.58 12.78
CA LEU A 67 -0.51 -9.91 12.43
C LEU A 67 0.57 -10.64 11.65
N SER A 68 1.20 -11.62 12.29
CA SER A 68 2.06 -12.59 11.62
C SER A 68 1.22 -13.79 11.18
N LEU A 69 1.37 -14.26 9.93
CA LEU A 69 0.77 -15.53 9.49
C LEU A 69 1.71 -16.71 9.76
N PHE A 70 3.00 -16.45 9.98
CA PHE A 70 3.98 -17.46 10.37
C PHE A 70 3.92 -17.79 11.87
N LYS A 71 3.50 -16.82 12.70
CA LYS A 71 3.26 -16.97 14.15
C LYS A 71 1.96 -16.23 14.53
N PRO A 72 0.77 -16.79 14.20
CA PRO A 72 -0.51 -16.12 14.43
C PRO A 72 -0.72 -15.70 15.90
N PRO A 73 -1.17 -14.45 16.16
CA PRO A 73 -1.46 -13.98 17.51
C PRO A 73 -2.72 -14.61 18.10
N THR A 74 -3.60 -15.15 17.26
CA THR A 74 -4.84 -15.83 17.64
C THR A 74 -5.27 -16.79 16.51
N ARG A 75 -6.22 -17.67 16.81
CA ARG A 75 -6.92 -18.50 15.81
C ARG A 75 -7.99 -17.72 15.05
N ASP A 76 -8.64 -16.75 15.72
CA ASP A 76 -9.69 -15.94 15.11
C ASP A 76 -9.08 -14.67 14.51
N LEU A 77 -8.59 -14.80 13.27
CA LEU A 77 -7.97 -13.70 12.55
C LEU A 77 -8.99 -12.61 12.17
N GLU A 78 -10.25 -12.99 11.99
CA GLU A 78 -11.29 -12.06 11.61
C GLU A 78 -11.60 -11.11 12.76
N ASP A 79 -11.89 -11.64 13.95
CA ASP A 79 -12.09 -10.81 15.15
C ASP A 79 -10.86 -9.93 15.43
N PHE A 80 -9.66 -10.50 15.28
CA PHE A 80 -8.42 -9.74 15.46
C PHE A 80 -8.31 -8.54 14.52
N ILE A 81 -8.61 -8.70 13.23
CA ILE A 81 -8.54 -7.63 12.23
C ILE A 81 -9.69 -6.64 12.39
N LEU A 82 -10.91 -7.10 12.64
CA LEU A 82 -12.09 -6.24 12.77
C LEU A 82 -12.06 -5.37 14.04
N ASN A 83 -11.24 -5.72 15.02
CA ASN A 83 -10.97 -4.88 16.20
C ASN A 83 -9.85 -3.84 15.99
N LYS A 84 -9.50 -3.53 14.73
CA LYS A 84 -8.49 -2.51 14.38
C LYS A 84 -9.17 -1.29 13.77
N ASP A 85 -8.51 -0.14 13.93
CA ASP A 85 -8.92 1.10 13.27
C ASP A 85 -8.16 1.29 11.94
N ILE A 86 -6.93 0.80 11.88
CA ILE A 86 -6.01 0.94 10.73
C ILE A 86 -5.27 -0.38 10.53
N ILE A 87 -5.22 -0.85 9.29
CA ILE A 87 -4.33 -1.91 8.83
C ILE A 87 -3.24 -1.30 7.96
N TYR A 88 -1.97 -1.57 8.27
CA TYR A 88 -0.82 -1.13 7.48
C TYR A 88 -0.12 -2.36 6.91
N VAL A 89 -0.03 -2.47 5.58
CA VAL A 89 0.59 -3.60 4.90
C VAL A 89 2.00 -3.24 4.43
N GLY A 90 2.98 -4.05 4.82
CA GLY A 90 4.38 -3.83 4.47
C GLY A 90 4.72 -4.19 3.03
N GLY A 91 5.88 -3.69 2.57
CA GLY A 91 6.49 -4.06 1.31
C GLY A 91 7.20 -5.42 1.33
N GLY A 92 7.58 -5.92 0.15
CA GLY A 92 8.26 -7.20 -0.04
C GLY A 92 7.77 -7.91 -1.30
N ASN A 93 7.58 -9.22 -1.23
CA ASN A 93 7.11 -10.05 -2.34
C ASN A 93 5.57 -10.08 -2.41
N THR A 94 5.01 -9.33 -3.37
CA THR A 94 3.55 -9.24 -3.60
C THR A 94 2.93 -10.59 -3.95
N LYS A 95 3.62 -11.41 -4.76
CA LYS A 95 3.10 -12.73 -5.16
C LYS A 95 2.89 -13.65 -3.95
N ASN A 96 3.88 -13.72 -3.07
CA ASN A 96 3.83 -14.54 -1.87
C ASN A 96 2.80 -14.01 -0.87
N LEU A 97 2.68 -12.69 -0.71
CA LEU A 97 1.62 -12.08 0.09
C LEU A 97 0.24 -12.54 -0.40
N LEU A 98 -0.05 -12.39 -1.69
CA LEU A 98 -1.37 -12.73 -2.25
C LEU A 98 -1.66 -14.23 -2.15
N ALA A 99 -0.65 -15.08 -2.40
CA ALA A 99 -0.78 -16.52 -2.28
C ALA A 99 -1.14 -16.93 -0.84
N LEU A 100 -0.41 -16.40 0.15
CA LEU A 100 -0.64 -16.73 1.55
C LEU A 100 -1.97 -16.17 2.06
N TRP A 101 -2.32 -14.95 1.66
CA TRP A 101 -3.60 -14.35 2.07
C TRP A 101 -4.79 -15.09 1.53
N LYS A 102 -4.71 -15.62 0.30
CA LYS A 102 -5.75 -16.49 -0.25
C LYS A 102 -5.91 -17.78 0.55
N ASP A 103 -4.80 -18.42 0.91
CA ASP A 103 -4.81 -19.67 1.69
C ASP A 103 -5.38 -19.45 3.11
N TRP A 104 -5.05 -18.33 3.74
CA TRP A 104 -5.53 -17.96 5.06
C TRP A 104 -6.89 -17.24 5.05
N SER A 105 -7.53 -17.08 3.88
CA SER A 105 -8.76 -16.30 3.69
C SER A 105 -8.67 -14.84 4.17
N LEU A 106 -7.45 -14.31 4.34
CA LEU A 106 -7.21 -12.95 4.84
C LEU A 106 -7.69 -11.91 3.83
N ASN A 107 -7.71 -12.23 2.54
CA ASN A 107 -8.30 -11.37 1.50
C ASN A 107 -9.78 -11.02 1.80
N PHE A 108 -10.58 -12.00 2.20
CA PHE A 108 -12.00 -11.78 2.52
C PHE A 108 -12.17 -11.01 3.84
N ILE A 109 -11.33 -11.30 4.83
CA ILE A 109 -11.32 -10.58 6.11
C ILE A 109 -10.97 -9.10 5.89
N LEU A 110 -9.98 -8.80 5.06
CA LEU A 110 -9.59 -7.42 4.74
C LEU A 110 -10.65 -6.69 3.92
N GLU A 111 -11.32 -7.37 2.99
CA GLU A 111 -12.47 -6.80 2.28
C GLU A 111 -13.61 -6.44 3.25
N LYS A 112 -13.90 -7.33 4.21
CA LYS A 112 -14.88 -7.08 5.27
C LYS A 112 -14.46 -5.90 6.15
N ALA A 113 -13.20 -5.84 6.56
CA ALA A 113 -12.63 -4.74 7.34
C ALA A 113 -12.80 -3.39 6.61
N TRP A 114 -12.43 -3.35 5.33
CA TRP A 114 -12.58 -2.18 4.48
C TRP A 114 -14.04 -1.74 4.38
N ASN A 115 -14.96 -2.68 4.16
CA ASN A 115 -16.40 -2.42 4.10
C ASN A 115 -16.99 -1.91 5.43
N GLN A 116 -16.36 -2.22 6.57
CA GLN A 116 -16.71 -1.68 7.89
C GLN A 116 -16.07 -0.32 8.18
N GLY A 117 -15.25 0.20 7.27
CA GLY A 117 -14.62 1.52 7.38
C GLY A 117 -13.28 1.53 8.10
N ILE A 118 -12.67 0.36 8.32
CA ILE A 118 -11.28 0.27 8.75
C ILE A 118 -10.38 0.83 7.65
N VAL A 119 -9.43 1.68 8.00
CA VAL A 119 -8.49 2.27 7.03
C VAL A 119 -7.48 1.22 6.62
N LEU A 120 -7.38 0.94 5.33
CA LEU A 120 -6.32 0.10 4.79
C LEU A 120 -5.22 0.99 4.23
N ALA A 121 -3.99 0.80 4.66
CA ALA A 121 -2.81 1.44 4.11
C ALA A 121 -1.82 0.38 3.65
N GLY A 122 -1.03 0.66 2.62
CA GLY A 122 0.00 -0.26 2.18
C GLY A 122 1.08 0.39 1.34
N ILE A 123 2.31 -0.08 1.54
CA ILE A 123 3.50 0.43 0.85
C ILE A 123 4.06 -0.63 -0.10
N SER A 124 4.49 -0.21 -1.29
CA SER A 124 5.14 -1.10 -2.25
C SER A 124 4.22 -2.30 -2.59
N ALA A 125 4.60 -3.53 -2.24
CA ALA A 125 3.73 -4.70 -2.33
C ALA A 125 2.36 -4.51 -1.66
N GLY A 126 2.32 -3.84 -0.51
CA GLY A 126 1.08 -3.48 0.17
C GLY A 126 0.27 -2.42 -0.57
N SER A 127 0.89 -1.59 -1.41
CA SER A 127 0.18 -0.66 -2.30
C SER A 127 -0.42 -1.43 -3.47
N ILE A 128 0.39 -2.27 -4.12
CA ILE A 128 0.01 -3.05 -5.30
C ILE A 128 -1.18 -3.97 -5.00
N CYS A 129 -1.19 -4.64 -3.84
CA CYS A 129 -2.18 -5.69 -3.56
C CYS A 129 -3.63 -5.19 -3.58
N TRP A 130 -3.89 -3.90 -3.34
CA TRP A 130 -5.25 -3.35 -3.32
C TRP A 130 -5.90 -3.23 -4.69
N PHE A 131 -5.11 -3.14 -5.76
CA PHE A 131 -5.61 -2.89 -7.11
C PHE A 131 -6.09 -4.18 -7.80
N ASP A 132 -6.72 -4.07 -8.98
CA ASP A 132 -6.98 -5.23 -9.83
C ASP A 132 -5.67 -5.88 -10.24
N GLU A 133 -4.66 -5.05 -10.52
CA GLU A 133 -3.37 -5.45 -11.07
C GLU A 133 -2.21 -4.58 -10.56
N GLY A 134 -0.98 -5.04 -10.72
CA GLY A 134 0.20 -4.19 -10.61
C GLY A 134 1.43 -4.85 -11.21
N ILE A 135 2.54 -4.13 -11.22
CA ILE A 135 3.82 -4.69 -11.66
C ILE A 135 4.69 -5.08 -10.46
N THR A 136 5.37 -6.21 -10.57
CA THR A 136 6.18 -6.75 -9.46
C THR A 136 7.45 -7.43 -9.96
N ASP A 137 8.46 -7.41 -9.11
CA ASP A 137 9.72 -8.15 -9.17
C ASP A 137 9.67 -9.46 -8.35
N SER A 138 8.47 -9.90 -7.93
CA SER A 138 8.28 -11.07 -7.06
C SER A 138 8.85 -12.39 -7.60
N PHE A 139 9.16 -12.46 -8.90
CA PHE A 139 9.67 -13.66 -9.59
C PHE A 139 11.20 -13.68 -9.74
N GLY A 140 11.90 -12.68 -9.19
CA GLY A 140 13.34 -12.53 -9.29
C GLY A 140 13.71 -11.41 -10.26
N ASN A 141 14.55 -11.71 -11.25
CA ASN A 141 15.04 -10.68 -12.17
C ASN A 141 13.95 -10.19 -13.12
N GLY A 142 13.74 -8.87 -13.15
CA GLY A 142 12.79 -8.21 -14.04
C GLY A 142 11.43 -7.97 -13.40
N LEU A 143 10.56 -7.27 -14.13
CA LEU A 143 9.22 -6.91 -13.69
C LEU A 143 8.19 -7.69 -14.50
N GLU A 144 7.14 -8.15 -13.82
CA GLU A 144 6.01 -8.88 -14.41
C GLU A 144 4.66 -8.27 -13.96
N PRO A 145 3.62 -8.31 -14.81
CA PRO A 145 2.25 -8.05 -14.41
C PRO A 145 1.73 -9.08 -13.41
N LEU A 146 0.90 -8.65 -12.46
CA LEU A 146 0.30 -9.53 -11.45
C LEU A 146 -1.15 -9.12 -11.18
N LYS A 147 -2.07 -10.09 -11.21
CA LYS A 147 -3.45 -9.93 -10.72
C LYS A 147 -3.46 -9.86 -9.19
N CYS A 148 -4.19 -8.90 -8.65
CA CYS A 148 -4.21 -8.54 -7.23
C CYS A 148 -5.65 -8.66 -6.66
N LEU A 149 -5.97 -7.99 -5.54
CA LEU A 149 -7.23 -8.21 -4.81
C LEU A 149 -8.45 -7.56 -5.49
N GLY A 150 -8.25 -6.49 -6.27
CA GLY A 150 -9.34 -5.81 -6.98
C GLY A 150 -10.24 -4.95 -6.08
N PHE A 151 -9.72 -4.43 -4.96
CA PHE A 151 -10.47 -3.46 -4.14
C PHE A 151 -10.53 -2.10 -4.85
N LEU A 152 -9.45 -1.74 -5.53
CA LEU A 152 -9.32 -0.56 -6.37
C LEU A 152 -9.18 -0.97 -7.84
N LYS A 153 -9.79 -0.20 -8.74
CA LYS A 153 -9.76 -0.50 -10.17
C LYS A 153 -8.44 -0.13 -10.83
N GLY A 154 -8.11 -0.86 -11.89
CA GLY A 154 -6.93 -0.61 -12.71
C GLY A 154 -5.66 -1.13 -12.06
N SER A 155 -4.52 -0.55 -12.42
CA SER A 155 -3.22 -1.05 -11.97
C SER A 155 -2.41 -0.08 -11.12
N ASN A 156 -1.42 -0.60 -10.38
CA ASN A 156 -0.52 0.23 -9.57
C ASN A 156 0.98 -0.03 -9.82
N CYS A 157 1.75 1.05 -9.78
CA CYS A 157 3.21 1.06 -9.91
C CYS A 157 3.87 1.97 -8.83
N PRO A 158 4.30 1.42 -7.69
CA PRO A 158 5.06 2.14 -6.67
C PRO A 158 6.53 2.37 -7.10
N HIS A 159 7.35 3.07 -6.30
CA HIS A 159 8.78 3.37 -6.55
C HIS A 159 9.07 3.97 -7.94
N TYR A 160 8.15 4.79 -8.45
CA TYR A 160 8.16 5.21 -9.85
C TYR A 160 9.34 6.13 -10.24
N ASP A 161 9.93 6.82 -9.28
CA ASP A 161 11.13 7.66 -9.41
C ASP A 161 12.44 6.94 -9.11
N ASN A 162 12.43 5.96 -8.20
CA ASN A 162 13.63 5.37 -7.61
C ASN A 162 14.06 4.05 -8.28
N GLU A 163 13.10 3.25 -8.76
CA GLU A 163 13.40 1.98 -9.45
C GLU A 163 13.29 2.16 -10.97
N LEU A 164 14.43 2.45 -11.62
CA LEU A 164 14.53 2.89 -13.03
C LEU A 164 13.79 2.01 -14.04
N GLU A 165 13.67 0.71 -13.78
CA GLU A 165 12.99 -0.24 -14.67
C GLU A 165 11.46 -0.19 -14.56
N ARG A 166 10.91 0.33 -13.45
CA ARG A 166 9.45 0.33 -13.21
C ARG A 166 8.69 1.15 -14.21
N ARG A 167 9.12 2.39 -14.44
CA ARG A 167 8.47 3.30 -15.39
C ARG A 167 8.42 2.76 -16.83
N PRO A 168 9.55 2.35 -17.46
CA PRO A 168 9.52 1.78 -18.80
C PRO A 168 8.77 0.44 -18.87
N ALA A 169 8.90 -0.43 -17.85
CA ALA A 169 8.15 -1.69 -17.82
C ALA A 169 6.64 -1.46 -17.73
N TYR A 170 6.20 -0.54 -16.87
CA TYR A 170 4.79 -0.20 -16.71
C TYR A 170 4.19 0.33 -18.03
N HIS A 171 4.91 1.23 -18.70
CA HIS A 171 4.50 1.73 -20.01
C HIS A 171 4.43 0.59 -21.03
N LYS A 172 5.43 -0.30 -21.06
CA LYS A 172 5.43 -1.44 -21.97
C LYS A 172 4.21 -2.32 -21.75
N PHE A 173 3.92 -2.72 -20.51
CA PHE A 173 2.80 -3.63 -20.20
C PHE A 173 1.43 -3.02 -20.47
N ILE A 174 1.26 -1.72 -20.21
CA ILE A 174 0.04 -1.00 -20.57
C ILE A 174 -0.12 -0.97 -22.10
N ARG A 175 0.96 -0.66 -22.83
CA ARG A 175 0.94 -0.60 -24.31
C ARG A 175 0.62 -1.95 -24.95
N THR A 176 1.11 -3.05 -24.38
CA THR A 176 0.89 -4.40 -24.89
C THR A 176 -0.44 -5.00 -24.43
N GLY A 177 -1.17 -4.34 -23.52
CA GLY A 177 -2.42 -4.83 -22.96
C GLY A 177 -2.25 -5.97 -21.96
N GLU A 178 -1.03 -6.20 -21.47
CA GLU A 178 -0.74 -7.20 -20.42
C GLU A 178 -1.22 -6.73 -19.04
N ILE A 179 -1.37 -5.40 -18.86
CA ILE A 179 -1.93 -4.78 -17.67
C ILE A 179 -2.82 -3.59 -18.08
N GLN A 180 -3.82 -3.27 -17.26
CA GLN A 180 -4.69 -2.11 -17.42
C GLN A 180 -3.94 -0.80 -17.17
N ALA A 181 -4.48 0.30 -17.71
CA ALA A 181 -4.13 1.66 -17.27
C ALA A 181 -4.31 1.82 -15.75
N GLY A 182 -3.62 2.77 -15.15
CA GLY A 182 -3.62 2.89 -13.71
C GLY A 182 -2.82 4.06 -13.16
N LEU A 183 -2.32 3.87 -11.93
CA LEU A 183 -1.71 4.90 -11.12
C LEU A 183 -0.31 4.51 -10.70
N ALA A 184 0.64 5.42 -10.89
CA ALA A 184 1.98 5.29 -10.38
C ALA A 184 2.25 6.33 -9.29
N ALA A 185 3.14 6.00 -8.36
CA ALA A 185 3.51 6.88 -7.26
C ALA A 185 5.01 6.79 -7.00
N ASP A 186 5.64 7.95 -6.87
CA ASP A 186 7.01 8.09 -6.41
C ASP A 186 7.15 7.67 -4.94
N ASP A 187 8.38 7.44 -4.52
CA ASP A 187 8.71 7.33 -3.11
C ASP A 187 8.31 8.59 -2.33
N GLY A 188 7.65 8.39 -1.19
CA GLY A 188 7.15 9.49 -0.36
C GLY A 188 5.78 10.00 -0.79
N VAL A 189 5.12 9.40 -1.78
CA VAL A 189 3.77 9.76 -2.21
C VAL A 189 2.75 8.72 -1.76
N ALA A 190 1.59 9.19 -1.29
CA ALA A 190 0.43 8.38 -0.98
C ALA A 190 -0.81 8.85 -1.73
N ILE A 191 -1.50 7.92 -2.39
CA ILE A 191 -2.79 8.14 -3.04
C ILE A 191 -3.88 7.63 -2.09
N HIS A 192 -4.71 8.54 -1.59
CA HIS A 192 -5.79 8.24 -0.66
C HIS A 192 -7.13 8.18 -1.41
N PHE A 193 -7.79 7.02 -1.30
CA PHE A 193 -9.09 6.72 -1.84
C PHE A 193 -10.16 6.73 -0.76
N ILE A 194 -11.31 7.32 -1.10
CA ILE A 194 -12.56 7.09 -0.37
C ILE A 194 -13.47 6.33 -1.33
N ASP A 195 -13.97 5.18 -0.86
CA ASP A 195 -14.55 4.16 -1.73
C ASP A 195 -13.56 3.78 -2.83
N GLN A 196 -13.87 4.05 -4.10
CA GLN A 196 -12.98 3.76 -5.22
C GLN A 196 -12.45 5.04 -5.89
N GLU A 197 -12.76 6.21 -5.34
CA GLU A 197 -12.40 7.50 -5.92
C GLU A 197 -11.22 8.12 -5.20
N ILE A 198 -10.32 8.74 -5.96
CA ILE A 198 -9.19 9.46 -5.38
C ILE A 198 -9.73 10.68 -4.63
N SER A 199 -9.57 10.67 -3.30
CA SER A 199 -9.93 11.78 -2.44
C SER A 199 -8.81 12.80 -2.35
N LYS A 200 -7.56 12.33 -2.18
CA LYS A 200 -6.39 13.19 -2.04
C LYS A 200 -5.11 12.46 -2.44
N ILE A 201 -4.13 13.21 -2.94
CA ILE A 201 -2.77 12.74 -3.13
C ILE A 201 -1.87 13.60 -2.25
N VAL A 202 -1.06 12.96 -1.41
CA VAL A 202 -0.20 13.64 -0.44
C VAL A 202 1.23 13.18 -0.57
N SER A 203 2.18 14.02 -0.14
CA SER A 203 3.59 13.69 -0.20
C SER A 203 4.36 14.10 1.06
N SER A 204 5.32 13.27 1.48
CA SER A 204 6.35 13.59 2.48
C SER A 204 7.57 14.28 1.88
N ARG A 205 7.63 14.45 0.55
CA ARG A 205 8.74 15.07 -0.19
C ARG A 205 8.24 16.20 -1.11
N PRO A 206 8.84 17.39 -1.11
CA PRO A 206 8.31 18.54 -1.85
C PRO A 206 8.15 18.35 -3.36
N LYS A 207 8.91 17.43 -3.97
CA LYS A 207 8.96 17.23 -5.43
C LYS A 207 8.40 15.90 -5.92
N ALA A 208 8.10 14.96 -5.01
CA ALA A 208 7.61 13.64 -5.40
C ALA A 208 6.15 13.73 -5.86
N LYS A 209 5.78 12.93 -6.87
CA LYS A 209 4.50 13.01 -7.59
C LYS A 209 3.79 11.67 -7.70
N ALA A 210 2.49 11.75 -7.98
CA ALA A 210 1.72 10.64 -8.51
C ALA A 210 1.41 10.90 -9.98
N TYR A 211 1.17 9.81 -10.72
CA TYR A 211 0.91 9.85 -12.14
C TYR A 211 -0.30 8.97 -12.47
N ARG A 212 -1.15 9.46 -13.37
CA ARG A 212 -2.13 8.62 -14.06
C ARG A 212 -1.52 8.19 -15.39
N VAL A 213 -1.39 6.88 -15.60
CA VAL A 213 -0.82 6.32 -16.82
C VAL A 213 -1.92 5.62 -17.60
N ASN A 214 -2.21 6.15 -18.79
CA ASN A 214 -3.28 5.69 -19.66
C ASN A 214 -2.74 5.20 -21.01
N MET A 215 -3.54 4.40 -21.70
CA MET A 215 -3.32 4.05 -23.09
C MET A 215 -4.36 4.76 -23.97
N ASN A 216 -3.89 5.66 -24.83
CA ASN A 216 -4.66 6.16 -25.98
C ASN A 216 -4.07 5.50 -27.24
N ASP A 217 -3.79 6.26 -28.31
CA ASP A 217 -2.97 5.77 -29.44
C ASP A 217 -1.54 5.41 -29.01
N THR A 218 -1.05 6.10 -27.97
CA THR A 218 0.23 5.85 -27.28
C THR A 218 0.04 5.90 -25.78
N VAL A 219 1.00 5.34 -25.04
CA VAL A 219 1.01 5.46 -23.57
C VAL A 219 1.30 6.91 -23.21
N ASN A 220 0.42 7.49 -22.41
CA ASN A 220 0.53 8.84 -21.88
C ASN A 220 0.53 8.79 -20.35
N GLU A 221 1.38 9.60 -19.74
CA GLU A 221 1.36 9.88 -18.31
C GLU A 221 0.89 11.31 -18.06
N GLN A 222 0.06 11.46 -17.03
CA GLN A 222 -0.39 12.74 -16.52
C GLN A 222 0.06 12.86 -15.07
N GLU A 223 0.91 13.84 -14.78
CA GLU A 223 1.24 14.22 -13.40
C GLU A 223 -0.04 14.67 -12.67
N MET A 224 -0.21 14.21 -11.44
CA MET A 224 -1.35 14.52 -10.60
C MET A 224 -0.98 15.51 -9.49
N ASP A 225 -1.92 16.40 -9.16
CA ASP A 225 -1.76 17.38 -8.10
C ASP A 225 -1.49 16.69 -6.76
N THR A 226 -0.33 17.00 -6.18
CA THR A 226 0.17 16.36 -4.97
C THR A 226 0.34 17.40 -3.86
N TYR A 227 -0.28 17.16 -2.70
CA TYR A 227 -0.21 18.06 -1.55
C TYR A 227 0.96 17.68 -0.62
N PHE A 228 1.97 18.54 -0.53
CA PHE A 228 3.08 18.35 0.40
C PHE A 228 2.62 18.52 1.86
N LEU A 229 2.93 17.55 2.71
CA LEU A 229 2.46 17.50 4.10
C LEU A 229 3.29 18.34 5.08
N GLY A 230 4.49 18.78 4.69
CA GLY A 230 5.41 19.50 5.56
C GLY A 230 5.25 21.04 5.56
N SER A 231 4.19 21.55 4.94
CA SER A 231 3.80 22.97 4.94
C SER A 231 2.87 23.30 6.10
#